data_AF-A0A975BR25-F1
#
_entry.id   AF-A0A975BR25-F1
#
_cell.length_a   1.000
_cell.length_b   1.000
_cell.length_c   1.000
_cell.angle_alpha   90.00
_cell.angle_beta   90.00
_cell.angle_gamma   90.00
#
_symmetry.space_group_name_H-M   'P 1'
#
loop_
_entity.id
_entity.type
_entity.pdbx_description
1 polymer ?
#
loop_
_entity_poly.entity_id
_entity_poly.type
_entity_poly.pdbx_seq_one_letter_code
_entity_poly.pdbx_strand_id
1 'polypeptide(L)' 'MKENPVLDKSFDFSIRIINLYKYLCKEKKEFVLSKQVLRSGTAIGALVREAQHAESNADFIHKLSIALKEANETEYWNCY' A
#
# COMPACT_ATOMS: atom_id res chain seq x y z
N MET A 1 18.53 6.54 -14.89
CA MET A 1 17.10 6.79 -14.56
C MET A 1 17.07 7.62 -13.29
N LYS A 2 16.18 8.61 -13.16
CA LYS A 2 16.01 9.32 -11.88
C LYS A 2 15.45 8.31 -10.88
N GLU A 3 16.09 8.17 -9.72
CA GLU A 3 15.54 7.37 -8.63
C GLU A 3 14.17 7.94 -8.22
N ASN A 4 13.18 7.07 -8.05
CA ASN A 4 11.90 7.40 -7.45
C ASN A 4 11.74 6.56 -6.18
N PRO A 5 12.24 7.06 -5.02
CA PRO A 5 12.24 6.29 -3.79
C PRO A 5 10.85 5.86 -3.34
N VAL A 6 9.80 6.62 -3.67
CA VAL A 6 8.42 6.29 -3.30
C VAL A 6 7.94 5.09 -4.10
N LEU A 7 8.25 5.03 -5.40
CA LEU A 7 7.89 3.90 -6.26
C LEU A 7 8.50 2.59 -5.73
N ASP A 8 9.83 2.58 -5.54
CA ASP A 8 10.55 1.37 -5.11
C ASP A 8 10.12 0.93 -3.71
N LYS A 9 10.06 1.87 -2.75
CA LYS A 9 9.65 1.55 -1.37
C LYS A 9 8.20 1.08 -1.28
N SER A 10 7.29 1.64 -2.08
CA SER A 10 5.88 1.23 -2.07
C SER A 10 5.69 -0.19 -2.62
N PHE A 11 6.51 -0.59 -3.58
CA PHE A 11 6.53 -1.95 -4.12
C PHE A 11 7.07 -2.94 -3.10
N ASP A 12 8.23 -2.66 -2.50
CA ASP A 12 8.81 -3.49 -1.44
C ASP A 12 7.87 -3.60 -0.23
N PHE A 13 7.20 -2.50 0.13
CA PHE A 13 6.19 -2.49 1.18
C PHE A 13 5.00 -3.39 0.85
N SER A 14 4.54 -3.41 -0.41
CA SER A 14 3.47 -4.30 -0.86
C SER A 14 3.85 -5.78 -0.66
N ILE A 15 5.10 -6.16 -0.95
CA ILE A 15 5.60 -7.52 -0.70
C ILE A 15 5.58 -7.84 0.80
N ARG A 16 6.01 -6.89 1.65
CA ARG A 16 5.98 -7.07 3.11
C ARG A 16 4.56 -7.26 3.63
N ILE A 17 3.59 -6.50 3.13
CA ILE A 17 2.17 -6.63 3.50
C ILE A 17 1.60 -8.00 3.10
N ILE A 18 1.95 -8.51 1.91
CA ILE A 18 1.53 -9.85 1.46
C ILE A 18 2.09 -10.93 2.40
N ASN A 19 3.34 -10.79 2.83
CA ASN A 19 3.96 -11.74 3.75
C ASN A 19 3.34 -11.65 5.17
N LEU A 20 3.04 -10.44 5.65
CA LEU A 20 2.32 -10.23 6.91
C LEU A 20 0.93 -10.88 6.86
N TYR A 21 0.17 -10.68 5.78
CA TYR A 21 -1.13 -11.32 5.59
C TYR A 21 -1.04 -12.85 5.68
N LYS A 22 -0.09 -13.45 4.95
CA LYS A 22 0.15 -14.90 5.00
C LYS A 22 0.46 -15.38 6.42
N TYR A 23 1.29 -14.64 7.16
CA TYR A 23 1.63 -14.96 8.54
C TYR A 23 0.40 -14.89 9.47
N LEU A 24 -0.37 -13.81 9.40
CA LEU A 24 -1.57 -13.62 10.23
C LEU A 24 -2.61 -14.72 9.98
N CYS A 25 -2.87 -15.07 8.72
CA CYS A 25 -3.81 -16.14 8.39
C CYS A 25 -3.29 -17.53 8.77
N LYS A 26 -2.00 -17.81 8.56
CA LYS A 26 -1.45 -19.15 8.80
C LYS A 26 -1.21 -19.42 10.29
N GLU A 27 -0.54 -18.51 10.97
CA GLU A 27 -0.02 -18.70 12.33
C GLU A 27 -0.99 -18.16 13.39
N LYS A 28 -1.65 -17.02 13.13
CA LYS A 28 -2.56 -16.39 14.09
C LYS A 28 -4.04 -16.73 13.86
N LYS A 29 -4.37 -17.34 12.71
CA LYS A 29 -5.76 -17.63 12.29
C LYS A 29 -6.66 -16.39 12.33
N GLU A 30 -6.08 -15.23 12.02
CA GLU A 30 -6.82 -13.98 11.86
C GLU A 30 -7.15 -13.80 10.37
N PHE A 31 -8.40 -13.46 10.04
CA PHE A 31 -8.90 -13.40 8.66
C PHE A 31 -9.68 -12.12 8.31
N VAL A 32 -9.98 -11.28 9.29
CA VAL A 32 -10.80 -10.07 9.12
C VAL A 32 -9.90 -8.85 8.97
N LEU A 33 -9.07 -8.56 9.98
CA LEU A 33 -8.18 -7.39 9.99
C LEU A 33 -7.01 -7.57 9.01
N SER A 34 -6.47 -8.78 8.92
CA SER A 34 -5.44 -9.17 7.95
C SER A 34 -5.88 -8.86 6.51
N LYS A 35 -7.16 -9.05 6.18
CA LYS A 35 -7.71 -8.70 4.86
C LYS A 35 -7.79 -7.19 4.65
N GLN A 36 -8.09 -6.41 5.69
CA GLN A 36 -8.09 -4.94 5.61
C GLN A 36 -6.67 -4.41 5.41
N VAL A 37 -5.69 -4.93 6.17
CA VAL A 37 -4.26 -4.60 6.02
C VAL A 37 -3.75 -4.98 4.63
N LEU A 38 -4.13 -6.16 4.11
CA LEU A 38 -3.73 -6.59 2.77
C LEU A 38 -4.22 -5.61 1.71
N ARG A 39 -5.51 -5.25 1.75
CA ARG A 39 -6.14 -4.35 0.78
C ARG A 39 -5.48 -2.97 0.83
N SER A 40 -5.47 -2.33 1.99
CA SER A 40 -4.93 -0.97 2.15
C SER A 40 -3.43 -0.91 1.87
N GLY A 41 -2.65 -1.85 2.43
CA GLY A 41 -1.19 -1.83 2.29
C GLY A 41 -0.69 -2.08 0.87
N THR A 42 -1.39 -2.89 0.07
CA THR A 42 -1.04 -3.12 -1.34
C THR A 42 -1.58 -2.04 -2.28
N ALA A 43 -2.68 -1.37 -1.90
CA ALA A 43 -3.24 -0.25 -2.67
C ALA A 43 -2.27 0.94 -2.77
N ILE A 44 -1.43 1.17 -1.75
CA ILE A 44 -0.41 2.23 -1.76
C ILE A 44 0.50 2.10 -3.00
N GLY A 45 1.10 0.92 -3.21
CA GLY A 45 1.99 0.68 -4.35
C GLY A 45 1.27 0.73 -5.70
N ALA A 46 0.02 0.24 -5.74
CA ALA A 46 -0.82 0.31 -6.93
C ALA A 46 -1.08 1.77 -7.35
N LEU A 47 -1.50 2.62 -6.42
CA LEU A 47 -1.80 4.03 -6.67
C LEU A 47 -0.55 4.85 -7.02
N VAL A 48 0.59 4.58 -6.36
CA VAL A 48 1.87 5.20 -6.72
C VAL A 48 2.28 4.83 -8.15
N ARG A 49 2.04 3.57 -8.57
CA ARG A 49 2.29 3.12 -9.94
C ARG A 49 1.34 3.75 -10.95
N GLU A 50 0.06 3.85 -10.63
CA GLU A 50 -0.90 4.57 -11.47
C GLU A 50 -0.53 6.05 -11.62
N ALA A 51 -0.02 6.69 -10.57
CA ALA A 51 0.43 8.07 -10.64
C ALA A 51 1.57 8.25 -11.66
N GLN A 52 2.45 7.26 -11.87
CA GLN A 52 3.49 7.35 -12.92
C GLN A 52 2.92 7.47 -14.34
N HIS A 53 1.66 7.09 -14.54
CA HIS A 53 0.94 7.17 -15.81
C HIS A 53 -0.19 8.19 -15.78
N ALA A 54 -0.15 9.15 -14.85
CA ALA A 54 -1.18 10.18 -14.72
C ALA A 54 -1.29 11.05 -15.99
N GLU A 55 -2.52 11.39 -16.36
CA GLU A 55 -2.81 12.20 -17.55
C GLU A 55 -2.55 13.70 -17.34
N SER A 56 -2.45 14.13 -16.07
CA SER A 56 -2.17 15.51 -15.68
C SER A 56 -1.49 15.60 -14.32
N ASN A 57 -0.91 16.76 -13.99
CA ASN A 57 -0.36 17.02 -12.66
C ASN A 57 -1.42 16.92 -11.55
N ALA A 58 -2.67 17.31 -11.84
CA ALA A 58 -3.76 17.21 -10.88
C ALA A 58 -4.12 15.74 -10.59
N ASP A 59 -4.18 14.90 -11.63
CA ASP A 59 -4.39 13.45 -11.48
C ASP A 59 -3.23 12.78 -10.72
N PHE A 60 -1.99 13.17 -11.03
CA PHE A 60 -0.80 12.73 -10.30
C PHE A 60 -0.91 12.99 -8.79
N ILE A 61 -1.21 14.24 -8.41
CA ILE A 61 -1.37 14.65 -7.02
C ILE A 61 -2.56 13.91 -6.37
N HIS A 62 -3.67 13.77 -7.10
CA HIS A 62 -4.85 13.09 -6.61
C HIS A 62 -4.57 11.62 -6.27
N LYS A 63 -3.93 10.87 -7.19
CA LYS A 63 -3.55 9.46 -6.97
C LYS A 63 -2.60 9.29 -5.79
N LEU A 64 -1.61 10.17 -5.64
CA LEU A 64 -0.71 10.15 -4.47
C LEU A 64 -1.44 10.51 -3.16
N SER A 65 -2.42 11.41 -3.21
CA SER A 65 -3.25 11.74 -2.04
C SER A 65 -4.09 10.53 -1.58
N ILE A 66 -4.63 9.74 -2.52
CA ILE A 66 -5.32 8.48 -2.20
C ILE A 66 -4.31 7.47 -1.63
N ALA A 67 -3.11 7.35 -2.22
CA ALA A 67 -2.07 6.45 -1.70
C ALA A 67 -1.70 6.76 -0.24
N LEU A 68 -1.65 8.05 0.13
CA LEU A 68 -1.44 8.49 1.51
C LEU A 68 -2.60 8.09 2.43
N LYS A 69 -3.86 8.16 1.96
CA LYS A 69 -5.01 7.68 2.74
C LYS A 69 -4.92 6.19 3.03
N GLU A 70 -4.56 5.38 2.03
CA GLU A 70 -4.36 3.94 2.20
C GLU A 70 -3.18 3.65 3.14
N ALA A 71 -2.12 4.47 3.13
CA ALA A 71 -1.02 4.38 4.08
C ALA A 71 -1.49 4.63 5.53
N ASN A 72 -2.31 5.67 5.75
CA ASN A 72 -2.87 5.97 7.06
C ASN A 72 -3.82 4.84 7.55
N GLU A 73 -4.63 4.27 6.66
CA GLU A 73 -5.47 3.11 6.99
C GLU A 73 -4.60 1.91 7.37
N THR A 74 -3.54 1.64 6.61
CA THR A 74 -2.60 0.55 6.89
C THR A 74 -1.88 0.73 8.24
N GLU A 75 -1.48 1.97 8.56
CA GLU A 75 -0.87 2.31 9.85
C GLU A 75 -1.84 2.10 11.01
N TYR A 76 -3.10 2.55 10.87
CA TYR A 76 -4.15 2.35 11.87
C TYR A 76 -4.32 0.87 12.24
N TRP A 77 -4.34 -0.01 11.24
CA TRP A 77 -4.49 -1.45 11.46
C TRP A 77 -3.23 -2.13 12.01
N ASN A 78 -2.03 -1.58 11.77
CA ASN A 78 -0.76 -2.10 12.30
C ASN A 78 -0.54 -1.79 13.80
N CYS A 79 -1.35 -0.90 14.39
CA CYS A 79 -1.25 -0.53 15.81
C CYS A 79 -1.93 -1.53 16.77
N TYR A 80 -2.41 -2.67 16.27
CA TYR A 80 -2.95 -3.80 17.04
C TYR A 80 -2.15 -5.08 16.79
#